data_AF-H1DF63-F1
#
_entry.id   AF-H1DF63-F1
#
_cell.length_a   1.000
_cell.length_b   1.000
_cell.length_c   1.000
_cell.angle_alpha   90.00
_cell.angle_beta   90.00
_cell.angle_gamma   90.00
#
_symmetry.space_group_name_H-M   'P 1'
#
loop_
_entity.id
_entity.type
_entity.pdbx_description
1 polymer ?
#
loop_
_entity_poly.entity_id
_entity_poly.type
_entity_poly.pdbx_seq_one_letter_code
_entity_poly.pdbx_strand_id
1 'polypeptide(L)'
;MENKGLIEKTETFLKEVVMGELGKLQHAGLSYMQFVLMGQAIEVLGGFLDQKPMKAKGQGAKRFAACVKYLLGGRYRLLNENDFLYHTLRNQMTHTFIPGNQLLLLNGEENTAGYQHLERKGNQLVMISGVFYEDLCQACERLLVLLKEGRLKPKNIAFGDDE
;
A
#
# COMPACT_ATOMS: atom_id res chain seq x y z
N MET A 1 20.76 0.09 -20.68
CA MET A 1 19.55 0.59 -21.38
C MET A 1 18.28 -0.06 -20.84
N GLU A 2 18.24 -1.38 -20.69
CA GLU A 2 17.05 -2.12 -20.23
C GLU A 2 16.51 -1.69 -18.85
N ASN A 3 17.37 -1.55 -17.84
CA ASN A 3 16.96 -1.10 -16.51
C ASN A 3 16.36 0.31 -16.50
N LYS A 4 16.85 1.22 -17.35
CA LYS A 4 16.32 2.59 -17.43
C LYS A 4 14.88 2.58 -17.93
N GLY A 5 14.59 1.82 -18.99
CA GLY A 5 13.22 1.67 -19.51
C GLY A 5 12.28 0.99 -18.51
N LEU A 6 12.75 0.00 -17.75
CA LEU A 6 11.93 -0.62 -16.68
C LEU A 6 11.64 0.33 -15.53
N ILE A 7 12.60 1.18 -15.14
CA ILE A 7 12.40 2.22 -14.12
C ILE A 7 11.37 3.24 -14.60
N GLU A 8 11.45 3.69 -15.85
CA GLU A 8 10.48 4.63 -16.44
C GLU A 8 9.05 4.05 -16.48
N LYS A 9 8.91 2.77 -16.87
CA LYS A 9 7.62 2.05 -16.81
C LYS A 9 7.09 1.93 -15.37
N THR A 10 7.98 1.64 -14.42
CA THR A 10 7.63 1.56 -13.00
C THR A 10 7.18 2.92 -12.47
N GLU A 11 7.88 4.00 -12.83
CA GLU A 11 7.51 5.36 -12.49
C GLU A 11 6.16 5.76 -13.03
N THR A 12 5.88 5.41 -14.29
CA THR A 12 4.58 5.64 -14.92
C THR A 12 3.48 4.89 -14.17
N PHE A 13 3.68 3.60 -13.88
CA PHE A 13 2.73 2.80 -13.11
C PHE A 13 2.45 3.38 -11.72
N LEU A 14 3.49 3.75 -10.96
CA LEU A 14 3.32 4.31 -9.63
C LEU A 14 2.61 5.67 -9.66
N LYS A 15 2.95 6.54 -10.61
CA LYS A 15 2.35 7.87 -10.73
C LYS A 15 0.92 7.85 -11.24
N GLU A 16 0.66 7.13 -12.32
CA GLU A 16 -0.63 7.18 -12.99
C GLU A 16 -1.62 6.19 -12.37
N VAL A 17 -1.18 4.97 -12.08
CA VAL A 17 -2.07 3.91 -11.60
C VAL A 17 -2.19 3.95 -10.08
N VAL A 18 -1.07 3.86 -9.36
CA VAL A 18 -1.13 3.79 -7.89
C VAL A 18 -1.57 5.14 -7.31
N MET A 19 -0.81 6.22 -7.55
CA MET A 19 -1.14 7.52 -6.97
C MET A 19 -2.33 8.18 -7.67
N GLY A 20 -2.34 8.21 -9.01
CA GLY A 20 -3.38 8.86 -9.80
C GLY A 20 -4.79 8.26 -9.59
N GLU A 21 -4.97 6.95 -9.78
CA GLU A 21 -6.30 6.33 -9.63
C GLU A 21 -6.76 6.31 -8.16
N LEU A 22 -5.87 6.04 -7.20
CA LEU A 22 -6.24 6.13 -5.78
C LEU A 22 -6.61 7.56 -5.39
N GLY A 23 -5.91 8.56 -5.94
CA GLY A 23 -6.24 9.97 -5.76
C GLY A 23 -7.64 10.30 -6.27
N LYS A 24 -8.03 9.82 -7.45
CA LYS A 24 -9.41 9.99 -7.97
C LYS A 24 -10.46 9.41 -7.02
N LEU A 25 -10.18 8.24 -6.44
CA LEU A 25 -11.08 7.59 -5.46
C LEU A 25 -11.20 8.37 -4.15
N GLN A 26 -10.11 9.01 -3.70
CA GLN A 26 -10.15 9.92 -2.55
C GLN A 26 -11.09 11.10 -2.82
N HIS A 27 -10.96 11.74 -3.99
CA HIS A 27 -11.82 12.88 -4.38
C HIS A 27 -13.29 12.49 -4.55
N ALA A 28 -13.56 11.24 -4.93
CA ALA A 28 -14.93 10.72 -5.04
C ALA A 28 -15.59 10.43 -3.68
N GLY A 29 -14.88 10.58 -2.55
CA GLY A 29 -15.42 10.35 -1.20
C GLY A 29 -15.70 8.89 -0.85
N LEU A 30 -15.21 7.94 -1.65
CA LEU A 30 -15.54 6.51 -1.54
C LEU A 30 -14.81 5.80 -0.38
N SER A 31 -15.07 6.15 0.88
CA SER A 31 -14.27 5.77 2.07
C SER A 31 -13.78 4.31 2.13
N TYR A 32 -14.64 3.34 1.86
CA TYR A 32 -14.34 1.92 2.12
C TYR A 32 -13.47 1.24 1.05
N MET A 33 -13.75 1.50 -0.23
CA MET A 33 -13.07 0.83 -1.35
C MET A 33 -11.60 1.25 -1.47
N GLN A 34 -11.29 2.48 -1.04
CA GLN A 34 -9.93 3.03 -1.04
C GLN A 34 -9.02 2.17 -0.15
N PHE A 35 -9.48 1.71 1.01
CA PHE A 35 -8.68 0.88 1.91
C PHE A 35 -8.33 -0.48 1.31
N VAL A 36 -9.25 -1.08 0.54
CA VAL A 36 -8.97 -2.34 -0.19
C VAL A 36 -7.83 -2.13 -1.18
N LEU A 37 -7.95 -1.08 -1.99
CA LEU A 37 -6.99 -0.80 -3.06
C LEU A 37 -5.64 -0.33 -2.50
N MET A 38 -5.63 0.49 -1.44
CA MET A 38 -4.41 0.85 -0.73
C MET A 38 -3.74 -0.37 -0.09
N GLY A 39 -4.50 -1.28 0.50
CA GLY A 39 -3.98 -2.54 1.02
C GLY A 39 -3.30 -3.39 -0.06
N GLN A 40 -3.90 -3.47 -1.24
CA GLN A 40 -3.32 -4.16 -2.39
C GLN A 40 -2.09 -3.42 -2.94
N ALA A 41 -2.11 -2.08 -3.00
CA ALA A 41 -0.98 -1.27 -3.44
C ALA A 41 0.25 -1.48 -2.54
N ILE A 42 0.08 -1.55 -1.22
CA ILE A 42 1.17 -1.86 -0.27
C ILE A 42 1.81 -3.21 -0.60
N GLU A 43 1.02 -4.23 -0.91
CA GLU A 43 1.56 -5.52 -1.34
C GLU A 43 2.34 -5.41 -2.66
N VAL A 44 1.83 -4.65 -3.63
CA VAL A 44 2.51 -4.43 -4.92
C VAL A 44 3.85 -3.72 -4.72
N LEU A 45 3.89 -2.64 -3.94
CA LEU A 45 5.12 -1.92 -3.60
C LEU A 45 6.13 -2.85 -2.91
N GLY A 46 5.65 -3.68 -1.99
CA GLY A 46 6.45 -4.70 -1.31
C GLY A 46 7.00 -5.75 -2.26
N GLY A 47 6.32 -5.99 -3.37
CA GLY A 47 6.79 -6.81 -4.46
C GLY A 47 8.16 -6.37 -4.97
N PHE A 48 8.42 -5.07 -5.11
CA PHE A 48 9.71 -4.57 -5.59
C PHE A 48 10.87 -4.78 -4.61
N LEU A 49 10.58 -5.13 -3.36
CA LEU A 49 11.57 -5.33 -2.30
C LEU A 49 12.06 -6.78 -2.19
N ASP A 50 11.46 -7.72 -2.91
CA ASP A 50 11.93 -9.11 -2.99
C ASP A 50 12.60 -9.43 -4.34
N GLN A 51 13.10 -10.65 -4.52
CA GLN A 51 13.73 -11.08 -5.78
C GLN A 51 12.79 -11.93 -6.67
N LYS A 52 11.52 -12.11 -6.28
CA LYS A 52 10.58 -12.97 -7.00
C LYS A 52 9.81 -12.19 -8.07
N PRO A 53 9.35 -12.84 -9.14
CA PRO A 53 8.45 -12.20 -10.12
C PRO A 53 7.20 -11.61 -9.46
N MET A 54 6.62 -10.55 -10.03
CA MET A 54 5.42 -9.91 -9.45
C MET A 54 4.25 -10.87 -9.28
N LYS A 55 4.08 -11.83 -10.19
CA LYS A 55 2.99 -12.82 -10.16
C LYS A 55 3.28 -14.05 -9.27
N ALA A 56 4.38 -14.06 -8.50
CA ALA A 56 4.73 -15.19 -7.64
C ALA A 56 3.68 -15.43 -6.54
N LYS A 57 3.15 -16.66 -6.48
CA LYS A 57 2.12 -17.07 -5.50
C LYS A 57 2.67 -17.09 -4.06
N GLY A 58 1.77 -16.90 -3.09
CA GLY A 58 2.07 -17.04 -1.66
C GLY A 58 3.05 -15.99 -1.11
N GLN A 59 3.20 -14.84 -1.77
CA GLN A 59 4.08 -13.76 -1.33
C GLN A 59 3.35 -12.61 -0.64
N GLY A 60 2.02 -12.64 -0.55
CA GLY A 60 1.22 -11.49 -0.12
C GLY A 60 1.62 -10.94 1.24
N ALA A 61 1.58 -11.78 2.28
CA ALA A 61 1.98 -11.39 3.64
C ALA A 61 3.41 -10.82 3.69
N LYS A 62 4.37 -11.53 3.08
CA LYS A 62 5.78 -11.13 3.09
C LYS A 62 6.02 -9.79 2.39
N ARG A 63 5.38 -9.57 1.25
CA ARG A 63 5.48 -8.32 0.48
C ARG A 63 4.83 -7.17 1.21
N PHE A 64 3.60 -7.38 1.70
CA PHE A 64 2.91 -6.38 2.50
C PHE A 64 3.75 -5.96 3.70
N ALA A 65 4.25 -6.92 4.48
CA ALA A 65 5.13 -6.66 5.62
C ALA A 65 6.43 -5.94 5.23
N ALA A 66 7.02 -6.28 4.07
CA ALA A 66 8.22 -5.60 3.57
C ALA A 66 7.94 -4.12 3.25
N CYS A 67 6.84 -3.82 2.56
CA CYS A 67 6.47 -2.43 2.29
C CYS A 67 6.20 -1.65 3.57
N VAL A 68 5.43 -2.24 4.50
CA VAL A 68 5.17 -1.64 5.81
C VAL A 68 6.46 -1.33 6.56
N LYS A 69 7.43 -2.26 6.54
CA LYS A 69 8.69 -2.11 7.26
C LYS A 69 9.62 -1.07 6.63
N TYR A 70 9.78 -1.07 5.31
CA TYR A 70 10.85 -0.35 4.62
C TYR A 70 10.40 0.91 3.89
N LEU A 71 9.15 0.98 3.44
CA LEU A 71 8.64 2.12 2.67
C LEU A 71 7.71 3.00 3.49
N LEU A 72 6.77 2.43 4.25
CA LEU A 72 5.93 3.20 5.18
C LEU A 72 6.69 3.53 6.46
N GLY A 73 7.24 2.52 7.13
CA GLY A 73 8.08 2.66 8.32
C GLY A 73 7.30 3.16 9.54
N GLY A 74 8.00 3.85 10.44
CA GLY A 74 7.42 4.52 11.60
C GLY A 74 6.43 3.67 12.40
N ARG A 75 5.26 4.24 12.68
CA ARG A 75 4.21 3.60 13.47
C ARG A 75 3.58 2.41 12.77
N TYR A 76 3.47 2.41 11.43
CA TYR A 76 2.98 1.24 10.68
C TYR A 76 3.81 -0.01 10.95
N ARG A 77 5.15 0.14 10.97
CA ARG A 77 6.05 -0.98 11.26
C ARG A 77 5.78 -1.60 12.62
N LEU A 78 5.51 -0.77 13.64
CA LEU A 78 5.20 -1.25 14.99
C LEU A 78 3.82 -1.91 15.05
N LEU A 79 2.86 -1.39 14.29
CA LEU A 79 1.48 -1.88 14.27
C LEU A 79 1.28 -3.17 13.47
N ASN A 80 2.18 -3.49 12.52
CA ASN A 80 2.12 -4.76 11.78
C ASN A 80 2.88 -5.90 12.48
N GLU A 81 2.96 -5.87 13.81
CA GLU A 81 3.42 -7.03 14.59
C GLU A 81 2.50 -8.23 14.32
N ASN A 82 3.08 -9.42 14.19
CA ASN A 82 2.35 -10.65 13.86
C ASN A 82 1.43 -10.50 12.63
N ASP A 83 1.86 -9.71 11.64
CA ASP A 83 1.11 -9.46 10.41
C ASP A 83 -0.29 -8.85 10.65
N PHE A 84 -0.47 -8.11 11.75
CA PHE A 84 -1.77 -7.54 12.14
C PHE A 84 -2.43 -6.71 11.03
N LEU A 85 -1.73 -5.76 10.41
CA LEU A 85 -2.29 -4.95 9.32
C LEU A 85 -2.53 -5.79 8.08
N TYR A 86 -1.65 -6.75 7.78
CA TYR A 86 -1.90 -7.68 6.69
C TYR A 86 -3.20 -8.47 6.92
N HIS A 87 -3.42 -9.03 8.10
CA HIS A 87 -4.60 -9.84 8.38
C HIS A 87 -5.88 -9.01 8.43
N THR A 88 -5.88 -7.91 9.19
CA THR A 88 -7.08 -7.13 9.48
C THR A 88 -7.48 -6.15 8.38
N LEU A 89 -6.52 -5.63 7.62
CA LEU A 89 -6.74 -4.71 6.52
C LEU A 89 -6.67 -5.47 5.18
N ARG A 90 -5.47 -5.86 4.75
CA ARG A 90 -5.27 -6.36 3.38
C ARG A 90 -6.05 -7.65 3.13
N ASN A 91 -5.77 -8.70 3.90
CA ASN A 91 -6.29 -10.04 3.66
C ASN A 91 -7.80 -10.09 3.86
N GLN A 92 -8.29 -9.59 4.99
CA GLN A 92 -9.71 -9.59 5.29
C GLN A 92 -10.52 -8.82 4.24
N MET A 93 -10.11 -7.59 3.92
CA MET A 93 -10.89 -6.75 3.01
C MET A 93 -10.84 -7.24 1.56
N THR A 94 -9.71 -7.76 1.07
CA THR A 94 -9.65 -8.32 -0.29
C THR A 94 -10.52 -9.56 -0.44
N HIS A 95 -10.63 -10.39 0.61
CA HIS A 95 -11.40 -11.63 0.54
C HIS A 95 -12.90 -11.47 0.84
N THR A 96 -13.27 -10.49 1.66
CA THR A 96 -14.65 -10.38 2.17
C THR A 96 -15.27 -9.01 1.97
N PHE A 97 -14.50 -8.00 1.53
CA PHE A 97 -14.90 -6.59 1.54
C PHE A 97 -15.35 -6.10 2.93
N ILE A 98 -14.93 -6.76 4.00
CA ILE A 98 -15.21 -6.39 5.39
C ILE A 98 -13.84 -6.24 6.08
N PRO A 99 -13.57 -5.18 6.85
CA PRO A 99 -12.35 -5.03 7.62
C PRO A 99 -12.42 -5.89 8.88
N GLY A 100 -11.26 -6.17 9.47
CA GLY A 100 -11.22 -6.73 10.82
C GLY A 100 -11.95 -5.80 11.79
N ASN A 101 -12.68 -6.37 12.76
CA ASN A 101 -13.35 -5.62 13.84
C ASN A 101 -12.38 -4.78 14.70
N GLN A 102 -11.08 -5.02 14.56
CA GLN A 102 -9.97 -4.28 15.18
C GLN A 102 -9.58 -3.02 14.40
N LEU A 103 -10.26 -2.67 13.30
CA LEU A 103 -10.03 -1.43 12.56
C LEU A 103 -11.23 -0.51 12.69
N LEU A 104 -10.94 0.79 12.83
CA LEU A 104 -11.90 1.87 12.65
C LEU A 104 -11.48 2.64 11.41
N LEU A 105 -12.20 2.43 10.31
CA LEU A 105 -11.96 3.10 9.03
C LEU A 105 -12.78 4.37 8.96
N LEU A 106 -12.13 5.49 8.65
CA LEU A 106 -12.75 6.81 8.54
C LEU A 106 -12.28 7.50 7.27
N ASN A 107 -13.17 8.21 6.58
CA ASN A 107 -12.76 9.32 5.73
C ASN A 107 -12.52 10.59 6.59
N GLY A 108 -11.95 11.63 5.99
CA GLY A 108 -11.64 12.87 6.71
C GLY A 108 -12.89 13.57 7.28
N GLU A 109 -14.02 13.49 6.59
CA GLU A 109 -15.29 14.11 7.00
C GLU A 109 -15.98 13.36 8.14
N GLU A 110 -15.83 12.04 8.19
CA GLU A 110 -16.34 11.14 9.23
C GLU A 110 -15.57 11.28 10.55
N ASN A 111 -14.36 11.86 10.51
CA ASN A 111 -13.51 12.05 11.69
C ASN A 111 -13.95 13.21 12.59
N THR A 112 -15.23 13.25 12.95
CA THR A 112 -15.83 14.31 13.78
C THR A 112 -15.31 14.31 15.22
N ALA A 113 -14.82 13.17 15.70
CA ALA A 113 -14.24 13.03 17.03
C ALA A 113 -12.78 13.48 17.14
N GLY A 114 -12.17 13.93 16.03
CA GLY A 114 -10.80 14.45 16.02
C GLY A 114 -9.72 13.38 16.23
N TYR A 115 -10.00 12.14 15.82
CA TYR A 115 -9.06 11.03 15.93
C TYR A 115 -7.77 11.28 15.13
N GLN A 116 -6.66 10.75 15.62
CA GLN A 116 -5.37 10.77 14.95
C GLN A 116 -5.16 9.49 14.14
N HIS A 117 -4.54 9.61 12.97
CA HIS A 117 -4.21 8.45 12.15
C HIS A 117 -3.29 7.49 12.93
N LEU A 118 -3.60 6.19 12.88
CA LEU A 118 -2.89 5.11 13.58
C LEU A 118 -2.99 5.14 15.10
N GLU A 119 -3.87 5.95 15.69
CA GLU A 119 -4.11 5.87 17.13
C GLU A 119 -4.94 4.63 17.53
N ARG A 120 -4.84 4.23 18.80
CA ARG A 120 -5.65 3.16 19.36
C ARG A 120 -6.84 3.74 20.11
N LYS A 121 -8.04 3.34 19.72
CA LYS A 121 -9.30 3.59 20.44
C LYS A 121 -9.83 2.26 20.98
N GLY A 122 -9.54 1.98 22.25
CA GLY A 122 -9.80 0.67 22.83
C GLY A 122 -9.08 -0.43 22.04
N ASN A 123 -9.83 -1.40 21.51
CA ASN A 123 -9.28 -2.48 20.68
C ASN A 123 -9.16 -2.12 19.18
N GLN A 124 -9.65 -0.95 18.77
CA GLN A 124 -9.61 -0.53 17.36
C GLN A 124 -8.37 0.32 17.07
N LEU A 125 -7.79 0.09 15.89
CA LEU A 125 -6.81 0.96 15.27
C LEU A 125 -7.53 1.91 14.31
N VAL A 126 -7.32 3.22 14.48
CA VAL A 126 -7.91 4.24 13.60
C VAL A 126 -7.11 4.35 12.31
N MET A 127 -7.80 4.24 11.18
CA MET A 127 -7.25 4.43 9.84
C MET A 127 -8.04 5.54 9.14
N ILE A 128 -7.36 6.61 8.74
CA ILE A 128 -7.98 7.78 8.11
C ILE A 128 -7.54 7.75 6.65
N SER A 129 -8.49 7.70 5.73
CA SER A 129 -8.20 7.36 4.34
C SER A 129 -7.30 8.38 3.65
N GLY A 130 -7.53 9.67 3.86
CA GLY A 130 -6.71 10.74 3.29
C GLY A 130 -5.25 10.67 3.75
N VAL A 131 -5.03 10.56 5.06
CA VAL A 131 -3.68 10.43 5.63
C VAL A 131 -3.00 9.15 5.15
N PHE A 132 -3.73 8.04 5.12
CA PHE A 132 -3.19 6.76 4.65
C PHE A 132 -2.78 6.80 3.17
N TYR A 133 -3.56 7.51 2.35
CA TYR A 133 -3.23 7.74 0.95
C TYR A 133 -1.96 8.58 0.78
N GLU A 134 -1.81 9.66 1.55
CA GLU A 134 -0.60 10.49 1.53
C GLU A 134 0.64 9.68 1.95
N ASP A 135 0.53 8.87 3.01
CA ASP A 135 1.60 7.99 3.46
C ASP A 135 1.97 6.94 2.38
N LEU A 136 0.99 6.44 1.65
CA LEU A 136 1.21 5.53 0.52
C LEU A 136 1.89 6.23 -0.67
N CYS A 137 1.53 7.49 -0.96
CA CYS A 137 2.19 8.29 -1.99
C CYS A 137 3.67 8.50 -1.64
N GLN A 138 3.98 8.85 -0.39
CA GLN A 138 5.36 8.96 0.09
C GLN A 138 6.10 7.62 -0.02
N ALA A 139 5.44 6.50 0.25
CA ALA A 139 6.02 5.17 0.05
C ALA A 139 6.36 4.89 -1.42
N CYS A 140 5.51 5.33 -2.36
CA CYS A 140 5.78 5.23 -3.81
C CYS A 140 7.00 6.07 -4.21
N GLU A 141 7.11 7.30 -3.70
CA GLU A 141 8.26 8.18 -3.96
C GLU A 141 9.56 7.58 -3.41
N ARG A 142 9.54 7.07 -2.19
CA ARG A 142 10.69 6.37 -1.58
C ARG A 142 11.12 5.18 -2.44
N LEU A 143 10.17 4.38 -2.94
CA LEU A 143 10.47 3.26 -3.83
C LEU A 143 11.15 3.74 -5.12
N LEU A 144 10.67 4.84 -5.72
CA LEU A 144 11.27 5.40 -6.93
C LEU A 144 12.69 5.89 -6.70
N VAL A 145 12.97 6.53 -5.57
CA VAL A 145 14.33 6.93 -5.20
C VAL A 145 15.24 5.71 -5.14
N LEU A 146 14.83 4.64 -4.43
CA LEU A 146 15.61 3.42 -4.31
C LEU A 146 15.89 2.75 -5.67
N LEU A 147 14.94 2.78 -6.60
CA LEU A 147 15.11 2.26 -7.96
C LEU A 147 16.08 3.12 -8.78
N LYS A 148 15.95 4.45 -8.73
CA LYS A 148 16.80 5.40 -9.46
C LYS A 148 18.24 5.40 -8.95
N GLU A 149 18.45 5.19 -7.66
CA GLU A 149 19.75 5.02 -7.02
C GLU A 149 20.38 3.64 -7.27
N GLY A 150 19.68 2.72 -7.95
CA GLY A 150 20.17 1.36 -8.21
C GLY A 150 20.23 0.47 -6.96
N ARG A 151 19.58 0.87 -5.86
CA ARG A 151 19.51 0.10 -4.60
C ARG A 151 18.50 -1.03 -4.67
N LEU A 152 17.57 -0.96 -5.62
CA LEU A 152 16.62 -2.02 -5.96
C LEU A 152 16.72 -2.35 -7.45
N LYS A 153 16.51 -3.62 -7.79
CA LYS A 153 16.38 -4.03 -9.18
C LYS A 153 14.97 -3.70 -9.66
N PRO A 154 14.81 -3.00 -10.80
CA PRO A 154 13.50 -2.80 -11.38
C PRO A 154 12.90 -4.14 -11.81
N LYS A 155 11.57 -4.20 -11.83
CA LYS A 155 10.84 -5.42 -12.21
C LYS A 155 9.90 -5.11 -13.36
N ASN A 156 9.70 -6.11 -14.22
CA ASN A 156 8.70 -6.01 -15.25
C ASN A 156 7.31 -6.08 -14.62
N ILE A 157 6.58 -4.97 -14.73
CA ILE A 157 5.15 -4.88 -14.39
C ILE A 157 4.45 -5.16 -15.71
N ALA A 158 4.27 -6.44 -16.05
CA ALA A 158 3.72 -6.83 -17.34
C ALA A 158 2.26 -6.33 -17.47
N PHE A 159 2.04 -5.31 -18.29
CA PHE A 159 0.76 -5.06 -18.93
C PHE A 159 0.67 -5.95 -20.19
N GLY A 160 0.68 -7.29 -20.00
CA GLY A 160 0.86 -8.28 -21.07
C GLY A 160 2.30 -8.32 -21.63
N ASP A 161 2.86 -9.41 -22.13
CA ASP A 161 2.39 -10.79 -22.32
C ASP A 161 3.19 -11.71 -21.39
N ASP A 162 2.48 -12.58 -20.65
CA ASP A 162 3.11 -13.84 -20.22
C ASP A 162 2.88 -14.78 -21.41
N GLU A 163 3.95 -15.30 -22.03
CA GLU A 163 3.86 -16.39 -23.01
C GLU A 163 3.00 -17.56 -22.50
#